data_AF-A0A5D3YNE5-F1
#
_entry.id   AF-A0A5D3YNE5-F1
#
_cell.length_a   1.000
_cell.length_b   1.000
_cell.length_c   1.000
_cell.angle_alpha   90.00
_cell.angle_beta   90.00
_cell.angle_gamma   90.00
#
_symmetry.space_group_name_H-M   'P 1'
#
loop_
_entity.id
_entity.type
_entity.pdbx_description
1 polymer ?
#
loop_
_entity_poly.entity_id
_entity_poly.type
_entity_poly.pdbx_seq_one_letter_code
_entity_poly.pdbx_strand_id
1 'polypeptide(L)'
;MEKESKEKIDAHAFFGESTYLDLLALKPLSHIHPHWELTWDSKNSQYIPEENSFTEELNELLAHLNRINPPDNYHEYEDRVIKKVQKQSNERLFKLKGEWVEFVKNEIIETEYDYLLEQGHLKQYNDFDLLKAATGRIKAAIKREQNHFDDMEHSHQLVLAAILSIILYVRYLT
;
A
#
# COMPACT_ATOMS: atom_id res chain seq x y z
N MET A 1 -30.63 12.05 7.99
CA MET A 1 -29.22 11.66 8.15
C MET A 1 -29.16 10.15 8.14
N GLU A 2 -28.98 9.58 6.96
CA GLU A 2 -28.73 8.13 6.83
C GLU A 2 -27.43 7.81 7.57
N LYS A 3 -27.49 6.81 8.45
CA LYS A 3 -26.28 6.20 9.00
C LYS A 3 -25.62 5.46 7.85
N GLU A 4 -24.62 6.05 7.22
CA GLU A 4 -23.71 5.32 6.35
C GLU A 4 -23.24 4.07 7.11
N SER A 5 -23.62 2.88 6.64
CA SER A 5 -23.02 1.65 7.15
C SER A 5 -21.53 1.75 6.82
N LYS A 6 -20.70 1.92 7.84
CA LYS A 6 -19.24 1.86 7.68
C LYS A 6 -18.91 0.43 7.26
N GLU A 7 -18.82 0.21 5.96
CA GLU A 7 -18.25 -1.01 5.40
C GLU A 7 -16.86 -1.18 6.00
N LYS A 8 -16.72 -2.14 6.89
CA LYS A 8 -15.44 -2.48 7.51
C LYS A 8 -14.78 -3.55 6.65
N ILE A 9 -13.50 -3.36 6.38
CA ILE A 9 -12.66 -4.42 5.84
C ILE A 9 -12.16 -5.31 7.00
N ASP A 10 -11.77 -6.53 6.66
CA ASP A 10 -10.91 -7.36 7.50
C ASP A 10 -9.60 -7.63 6.75
N ALA A 11 -8.59 -6.82 7.03
CA ALA A 11 -7.28 -6.89 6.42
C ALA A 11 -6.56 -8.20 6.76
N HIS A 12 -6.69 -8.71 7.99
CA HIS A 12 -6.06 -9.98 8.35
C HIS A 12 -6.66 -11.13 7.53
N ALA A 13 -7.98 -11.17 7.38
CA ALA A 13 -8.63 -12.17 6.52
C ALA A 13 -8.27 -11.97 5.03
N PHE A 14 -8.20 -10.73 4.55
CA PHE A 14 -7.88 -10.42 3.16
C PHE A 14 -6.46 -10.83 2.76
N PHE A 15 -5.49 -10.61 3.66
CA PHE A 15 -4.09 -10.95 3.41
C PHE A 15 -3.71 -12.35 3.90
N GLY A 16 -4.49 -12.96 4.78
CA GLY A 16 -4.21 -14.25 5.39
C GLY A 16 -4.00 -15.36 4.38
N GLU A 17 -3.04 -16.24 4.67
CA GLU A 17 -2.64 -17.37 3.80
C GLU A 17 -2.19 -16.96 2.38
N SER A 18 -1.88 -15.67 2.16
CA SER A 18 -1.36 -15.21 0.87
C SER A 18 -0.04 -15.87 0.50
N THR A 19 0.03 -16.33 -0.76
CA THR A 19 1.21 -16.87 -1.43
C THR A 19 2.13 -15.77 -1.98
N TYR A 20 1.59 -14.56 -2.20
CA TYR A 20 2.32 -13.49 -2.88
C TYR A 20 2.70 -12.32 -1.98
N LEU A 21 2.11 -12.19 -0.79
CA LEU A 21 2.30 -11.01 0.05
C LEU A 21 3.76 -10.83 0.48
N ASP A 22 4.42 -11.90 0.91
CA ASP A 22 5.83 -11.86 1.32
C ASP A 22 6.74 -11.50 0.13
N LEU A 23 6.53 -12.13 -1.02
CA LEU A 23 7.28 -11.92 -2.25
C LEU A 23 7.15 -10.49 -2.78
N LEU A 24 5.95 -9.89 -2.67
CA LEU A 24 5.67 -8.59 -3.26
C LEU A 24 5.86 -7.43 -2.27
N ALA A 25 5.61 -7.63 -0.98
CA ALA A 25 5.64 -6.56 0.01
C ALA A 25 6.87 -6.60 0.93
N LEU A 26 7.36 -7.79 1.31
CA LEU A 26 8.43 -7.91 2.32
C LEU A 26 9.80 -8.17 1.68
N LYS A 27 9.86 -9.01 0.64
CA LYS A 27 11.08 -9.30 -0.10
C LYS A 27 11.78 -8.06 -0.66
N PRO A 28 11.10 -7.01 -1.16
CA PRO A 28 11.77 -5.77 -1.55
C PRO A 28 12.56 -5.12 -0.39
N LEU A 29 12.15 -5.37 0.85
CA LEU A 29 12.78 -4.87 2.07
C LEU A 29 13.83 -5.84 2.65
N SER A 30 14.17 -6.92 1.95
CA SER A 30 15.06 -7.98 2.46
C SER A 30 16.50 -7.51 2.73
N HIS A 31 16.86 -6.32 2.22
CA HIS A 31 18.14 -5.68 2.48
C HIS A 31 18.23 -5.05 3.88
N ILE A 32 17.09 -4.88 4.57
CA ILE A 32 16.99 -4.37 5.95
C ILE A 32 16.78 -5.56 6.90
N HIS A 33 15.77 -6.37 6.61
CA HIS A 33 15.42 -7.58 7.35
C HIS A 33 15.44 -8.79 6.41
N PRO A 34 16.47 -9.65 6.48
CA PRO A 34 16.70 -10.69 5.47
C PRO A 34 15.67 -11.83 5.49
N HIS A 35 14.92 -12.02 6.58
CA HIS A 35 13.85 -13.01 6.65
C HIS A 35 12.53 -12.34 6.24
N TRP A 36 12.13 -12.54 4.99
CA TRP A 36 10.97 -11.87 4.41
C TRP A 36 9.77 -12.80 4.25
N GLU A 37 10.00 -14.12 4.33
CA GLU A 37 8.98 -15.15 4.24
C GLU A 37 7.94 -15.02 5.36
N LEU A 38 6.69 -15.36 5.03
CA LEU A 38 5.57 -15.29 5.98
C LEU A 38 4.98 -16.66 6.28
N THR A 39 4.82 -16.96 7.57
CA THR A 39 4.08 -18.14 8.03
C THR A 39 2.76 -17.73 8.67
N TRP A 40 1.63 -18.18 8.12
CA TRP A 40 0.30 -17.86 8.66
C TRP A 40 -0.06 -18.78 9.84
N ASP A 41 -0.52 -18.18 10.95
CA ASP A 41 -1.12 -18.89 12.07
C ASP A 41 -2.66 -18.84 11.95
N SER A 42 -3.24 -19.91 11.43
CA SER A 42 -4.69 -20.05 11.28
C SER A 42 -5.46 -19.96 12.61
N LYS A 43 -4.81 -20.27 13.75
CA LYS A 43 -5.46 -20.27 15.07
C LYS A 43 -5.65 -18.85 15.60
N ASN A 44 -4.64 -18.00 15.40
CA ASN A 44 -4.65 -16.62 15.87
C ASN A 44 -5.03 -15.62 14.75
N SER A 45 -5.18 -16.10 13.51
CA SER A 45 -5.50 -15.30 12.32
C SER A 45 -4.53 -14.14 12.12
N GLN A 46 -3.24 -14.44 12.24
CA GLN A 46 -2.13 -13.49 12.06
C GLN A 46 -0.88 -14.24 11.57
N TYR A 47 0.12 -13.51 11.08
CA TYR A 47 1.40 -14.10 10.76
C TYR A 47 2.21 -14.37 12.02
N ILE A 48 3.02 -15.44 12.03
CA ILE A 48 3.89 -15.79 13.14
C ILE A 48 5.08 -14.81 13.14
N PRO A 49 5.29 -14.00 14.20
CA PRO A 49 6.45 -13.12 14.27
C PRO A 49 7.76 -13.90 14.24
N GLU A 50 8.71 -13.45 13.44
CA GLU A 50 10.05 -14.05 13.28
C GLU A 50 11.14 -13.01 13.52
N GLU A 51 12.29 -13.43 14.05
CA GLU A 51 13.43 -12.53 14.24
C GLU A 51 14.02 -12.08 12.89
N ASN A 52 14.48 -10.82 12.83
CA ASN A 52 15.04 -10.21 11.63
C ASN A 52 14.08 -10.22 10.43
N SER A 53 12.79 -10.05 10.71
CA SER A 53 11.68 -9.99 9.76
C SER A 53 10.79 -8.78 10.04
N PHE A 54 10.06 -8.32 9.03
CA PHE A 54 9.00 -7.30 9.16
C PHE A 54 7.64 -7.88 9.57
N THR A 55 7.59 -9.14 10.02
CA THR A 55 6.32 -9.85 10.24
C THR A 55 5.49 -9.25 11.37
N GLU A 56 6.12 -8.81 12.46
CA GLU A 56 5.41 -8.16 13.56
C GLU A 56 4.83 -6.80 13.13
N GLU A 57 5.64 -5.99 12.46
CA GLU A 57 5.25 -4.69 11.92
C GLU A 57 4.14 -4.82 10.87
N LEU A 58 4.16 -5.89 10.07
CA LEU A 58 3.08 -6.22 9.15
C LEU A 58 1.79 -6.50 9.90
N ASN A 59 1.79 -7.38 10.91
CA ASN A 59 0.60 -7.65 11.73
C ASN A 59 0.04 -6.36 12.36
N GLU A 60 0.91 -5.50 12.88
CA GLU A 60 0.50 -4.18 13.41
C GLU A 60 -0.11 -3.28 12.34
N LEU A 61 0.48 -3.27 11.14
CA LEU A 61 -0.06 -2.54 9.99
C LEU A 61 -1.44 -3.08 9.60
N LEU A 62 -1.63 -4.39 9.48
CA LEU A 62 -2.92 -5.00 9.18
C LEU A 62 -3.97 -4.66 10.25
N ALA A 63 -3.57 -4.68 11.53
CA ALA A 63 -4.43 -4.28 12.64
C ALA A 63 -4.80 -2.80 12.57
N HIS A 64 -3.90 -1.94 12.09
CA HIS A 64 -4.16 -0.53 11.85
C HIS A 64 -5.14 -0.34 10.69
N LEU A 65 -4.96 -1.04 9.56
CA LEU A 65 -5.87 -0.97 8.41
C LEU A 65 -7.31 -1.30 8.81
N ASN A 66 -7.52 -2.28 9.69
CA ASN A 66 -8.85 -2.63 10.24
C ASN A 66 -9.56 -1.50 10.99
N ARG A 67 -8.82 -0.47 11.43
CA ARG A 67 -9.36 0.70 12.16
C ARG A 67 -9.66 1.89 11.25
N ILE A 68 -9.17 1.87 10.01
CA ILE A 68 -9.35 2.96 9.06
C ILE A 68 -10.65 2.75 8.29
N ASN A 69 -11.46 3.82 8.20
CA ASN A 69 -12.65 3.78 7.35
C ASN A 69 -12.22 3.85 5.87
N PRO A 70 -12.48 2.81 5.06
CA PRO A 70 -12.04 2.77 3.68
C PRO A 70 -12.78 3.81 2.82
N PRO A 71 -12.08 4.68 2.09
CA PRO A 71 -12.71 5.60 1.14
C PRO A 71 -13.21 4.87 -0.10
N ASP A 72 -14.24 5.39 -0.77
CA ASP A 72 -14.64 4.87 -2.10
C ASP A 72 -13.66 5.30 -3.19
N ASN A 73 -13.15 6.54 -3.13
CA ASN A 73 -12.18 7.06 -4.09
C ASN A 73 -10.75 7.07 -3.51
N TYR A 74 -10.14 5.90 -3.43
CA TYR A 74 -8.80 5.74 -2.86
C TYR A 74 -7.70 6.41 -3.70
N HIS A 75 -7.90 6.54 -5.01
CA HIS A 75 -6.98 7.20 -5.93
C HIS A 75 -6.73 8.67 -5.56
N GLU A 76 -7.68 9.36 -4.92
CA GLU A 76 -7.46 10.73 -4.44
C GLU A 76 -6.37 10.81 -3.37
N TYR A 77 -6.25 9.78 -2.53
CA TYR A 77 -5.25 9.74 -1.46
C TYR A 77 -3.86 9.41 -2.04
N GLU A 78 -3.79 8.54 -3.03
CA GLU A 78 -2.57 8.29 -3.79
C GLU A 78 -2.11 9.55 -4.54
N ASP A 79 -3.03 10.22 -5.24
CA ASP A 79 -2.75 11.47 -5.94
C ASP A 79 -2.27 12.57 -4.95
N ARG A 80 -2.78 12.60 -3.71
CA ARG A 80 -2.27 13.52 -2.67
C ARG A 80 -0.82 13.21 -2.28
N VAL A 81 -0.45 11.95 -2.18
CA VAL A 81 0.95 11.54 -1.93
C VAL A 81 1.83 11.98 -3.09
N ILE A 82 1.44 11.67 -4.33
CA ILE A 82 2.23 11.99 -5.53
C ILE A 82 2.36 13.50 -5.75
N LYS A 83 1.30 14.29 -5.50
CA LYS A 83 1.37 15.76 -5.59
C LYS A 83 2.40 16.39 -4.64
N LYS A 84 2.83 15.69 -3.58
CA LYS A 84 3.92 16.15 -2.72
C LYS A 84 5.28 16.08 -3.43
N VAL A 85 5.45 15.14 -4.36
CA VAL A 85 6.60 15.09 -5.27
C VAL A 85 6.58 16.30 -6.21
N GLN A 86 5.41 16.58 -6.81
CA GLN A 86 5.22 17.69 -7.77
C GLN A 86 5.59 19.06 -7.20
N LYS A 87 5.27 19.34 -5.92
CA LYS A 87 5.61 20.60 -5.25
C LYS A 87 7.11 20.91 -5.19
N GLN A 88 7.98 19.91 -5.40
CA GLN A 88 9.43 20.08 -5.34
C GLN A 88 10.13 19.82 -6.69
N SER A 89 9.52 19.10 -7.63
CA SER A 89 10.11 18.81 -8.94
C SER A 89 9.95 19.93 -9.98
N ASN A 90 9.58 21.15 -9.57
CA ASN A 90 9.32 22.29 -10.45
C ASN A 90 8.30 21.98 -11.56
N GLU A 91 7.10 21.53 -11.16
CA GLU A 91 5.91 21.38 -12.03
C GLU A 91 6.03 20.39 -13.20
N ARG A 92 7.08 19.55 -13.25
CA ARG A 92 7.30 18.61 -14.37
C ARG A 92 6.40 17.38 -14.35
N LEU A 93 5.74 17.11 -13.23
CA LEU A 93 4.90 15.93 -13.05
C LEU A 93 3.43 16.25 -13.30
N PHE A 94 2.75 15.48 -14.16
CA PHE A 94 1.32 15.64 -14.46
C PHE A 94 0.66 14.30 -14.79
N LYS A 95 -0.67 14.29 -14.78
CA LYS A 95 -1.47 13.09 -15.08
C LYS A 95 -1.93 13.14 -16.53
N LEU A 96 -1.52 12.17 -17.35
CA LEU A 96 -1.92 12.01 -18.74
C LEU A 96 -2.71 10.71 -18.88
N LYS A 97 -3.99 10.79 -19.31
CA LYS A 97 -4.90 9.63 -19.46
C LYS A 97 -5.04 8.71 -18.23
N GLY A 98 -4.80 9.25 -17.03
CA GLY A 98 -4.88 8.50 -15.77
C GLY A 98 -3.54 8.05 -15.21
N GLU A 99 -2.46 8.17 -15.98
CA GLU A 99 -1.10 7.80 -15.59
C GLU A 99 -0.27 9.03 -15.25
N TRP A 100 0.70 8.88 -14.35
CA TRP A 100 1.61 9.96 -13.99
C TRP A 100 2.84 9.93 -14.89
N VAL A 101 3.18 11.10 -15.43
CA VAL A 101 4.30 11.27 -16.34
C VAL A 101 5.11 12.51 -15.96
N GLU A 102 6.40 12.49 -16.30
CA GLU A 102 7.31 13.62 -16.12
C GLU A 102 7.70 14.23 -17.47
N PHE A 103 7.77 15.56 -17.57
CA PHE A 103 8.31 16.26 -18.73
C PHE A 103 9.79 16.63 -18.52
N VAL A 104 10.67 16.01 -19.30
CA VAL A 104 12.12 16.18 -19.23
C VAL A 104 12.65 16.56 -20.60
N LYS A 105 13.29 17.74 -20.72
CA LYS A 105 13.97 18.18 -21.96
C LYS A 105 13.13 18.06 -23.25
N ASN A 106 11.83 18.39 -23.17
CA ASN A 106 10.85 18.26 -24.26
C ASN A 106 10.35 16.85 -24.56
N GLU A 107 10.61 15.88 -23.67
CA GLU A 107 10.11 14.52 -23.76
C GLU A 107 9.16 14.21 -22.59
N ILE A 108 8.17 13.36 -22.84
CA ILE A 108 7.29 12.81 -21.80
C ILE A 108 7.86 11.45 -21.41
N ILE A 109 8.18 11.28 -20.13
CA ILE A 109 8.73 10.05 -19.56
C ILE A 109 7.69 9.46 -18.62
N GLU A 110 7.32 8.20 -18.84
CA GLU A 110 6.47 7.44 -17.92
C GLU A 110 7.19 7.29 -16.58
N THR A 111 6.47 7.52 -15.49
CA THR A 111 7.05 7.44 -14.15
C THR A 111 6.48 6.23 -13.42
N GLU A 112 7.35 5.47 -12.77
CA GLU A 112 6.95 4.33 -11.97
C GLU A 112 6.10 4.79 -10.77
N TYR A 113 4.93 4.19 -10.61
CA TYR A 113 3.90 4.68 -9.70
C TYR A 113 4.27 4.47 -8.23
N ASP A 114 4.87 3.33 -7.92
CA ASP A 114 5.47 2.98 -6.65
C ASP A 114 6.61 3.94 -6.27
N TYR A 115 7.50 4.26 -7.21
CA TYR A 115 8.54 5.28 -7.01
C TYR A 115 7.93 6.62 -6.59
N LEU A 116 6.88 7.09 -7.30
CA LEU A 116 6.22 8.35 -6.95
C LEU A 116 5.54 8.31 -5.57
N LEU A 117 4.95 7.18 -5.20
CA LEU A 117 4.35 6.99 -3.88
C LEU A 117 5.41 7.02 -2.78
N GLU A 118 6.53 6.31 -2.98
CA GLU A 118 7.64 6.25 -2.03
C GLU A 118 8.24 7.65 -1.82
N GLN A 119 8.61 8.32 -2.92
CA GLN A 119 9.18 9.67 -2.87
C GLN A 119 8.20 10.69 -2.28
N GLY A 120 6.90 10.52 -2.51
CA GLY A 120 5.87 11.36 -1.92
C GLY A 120 5.71 11.12 -0.42
N HIS A 121 5.85 9.86 0.01
CA HIS A 121 5.66 9.47 1.40
C HIS A 121 6.86 9.82 2.28
N LEU A 122 8.10 9.59 1.83
CA LEU A 122 9.33 9.95 2.56
C LEU A 122 9.41 11.43 2.97
N LYS A 123 8.61 12.29 2.33
CA LYS A 123 8.52 13.73 2.65
C LYS A 123 7.63 14.04 3.85
N GLN A 124 6.93 13.05 4.42
CA GLN A 124 6.20 13.19 5.68
C GLN A 124 6.27 11.90 6.50
N TYR A 125 6.51 12.03 7.80
CA TYR A 125 6.44 10.91 8.76
C TYR A 125 4.98 10.55 9.13
N ASN A 126 4.05 10.63 8.18
CA ASN A 126 2.63 10.33 8.41
C ASN A 126 2.06 9.48 7.27
N ASP A 127 1.54 8.32 7.61
CA ASP A 127 1.08 7.32 6.64
C ASP A 127 -0.40 7.47 6.29
N PHE A 128 -1.11 8.49 6.82
CA PHE A 128 -2.56 8.59 6.72
C PHE A 128 -3.11 8.43 5.28
N ASP A 129 -2.49 9.12 4.31
CA ASP A 129 -2.93 9.03 2.90
C ASP A 129 -2.68 7.63 2.32
N LEU A 130 -1.55 7.00 2.65
CA LEU A 130 -1.25 5.63 2.20
C LEU A 130 -2.15 4.59 2.87
N LEU A 131 -2.46 4.74 4.16
CA LEU A 131 -3.41 3.88 4.87
C LEU A 131 -4.82 3.99 4.25
N LYS A 132 -5.22 5.21 3.86
CA LYS A 132 -6.48 5.44 3.13
C LYS A 132 -6.47 4.82 1.74
N ALA A 133 -5.37 4.94 1.01
CA ALA A 133 -5.20 4.29 -0.28
C ALA A 133 -5.29 2.76 -0.16
N ALA A 134 -4.54 2.16 0.77
CA ALA A 134 -4.53 0.72 1.01
C ALA A 134 -5.92 0.19 1.39
N THR A 135 -6.58 0.79 2.39
CA THR A 135 -7.91 0.34 2.82
C THR A 135 -8.97 0.48 1.75
N GLY A 136 -8.91 1.55 0.94
CA GLY A 136 -9.83 1.72 -0.18
C GLY A 136 -9.58 0.74 -1.32
N ARG A 137 -8.32 0.35 -1.60
CA ARG A 137 -8.00 -0.74 -2.54
C ARG A 137 -8.60 -2.07 -2.10
N ILE A 138 -8.43 -2.43 -0.83
CA ILE A 138 -9.00 -3.66 -0.25
C ILE A 138 -10.53 -3.65 -0.40
N LYS A 139 -11.19 -2.56 -0.01
CA LYS A 139 -12.64 -2.41 -0.21
C LYS A 139 -13.05 -2.55 -1.68
N ALA A 140 -12.30 -1.95 -2.59
CA ALA A 140 -12.58 -1.99 -4.02
C ALA A 140 -12.36 -3.38 -4.63
N ALA A 141 -11.43 -4.18 -4.10
CA ALA A 141 -11.23 -5.58 -4.46
C ALA A 141 -12.40 -6.46 -3.98
N ILE A 142 -12.78 -6.33 -2.70
CA ILE A 142 -13.91 -7.06 -2.11
C ILE A 142 -15.22 -6.76 -2.86
N LYS A 143 -15.48 -5.50 -3.21
CA LYS A 143 -16.64 -5.11 -4.03
C LYS A 143 -16.66 -5.75 -5.42
N ARG A 144 -15.52 -6.21 -5.92
CA ARG A 144 -15.36 -6.94 -7.19
C ARG A 144 -15.20 -8.44 -6.99
N GLU A 145 -15.58 -8.95 -5.82
CA GLU A 145 -15.53 -10.38 -5.46
C GLU A 145 -14.09 -10.96 -5.41
N GLN A 146 -13.08 -10.09 -5.35
CA GLN A 146 -11.68 -10.46 -5.09
C GLN A 146 -11.48 -10.42 -3.57
N ASN A 147 -11.73 -11.54 -2.90
CA ASN A 147 -11.84 -11.59 -1.44
C ASN A 147 -10.50 -11.77 -0.74
N HIS A 148 -9.47 -12.22 -1.46
CA HIS A 148 -8.10 -12.32 -0.98
C HIS A 148 -7.16 -11.43 -1.79
N PHE A 149 -6.03 -11.07 -1.18
CA PHE A 149 -4.95 -10.34 -1.85
C PHE A 149 -4.45 -11.07 -3.11
N ASP A 150 -4.45 -12.39 -3.09
CA ASP A 150 -4.01 -13.22 -4.21
C ASP A 150 -5.02 -13.25 -5.38
N ASP A 151 -6.28 -12.91 -5.12
CA ASP A 151 -7.34 -12.84 -6.13
C ASP A 151 -7.33 -11.51 -6.90
N MET A 152 -6.54 -10.54 -6.44
CA MET A 152 -6.54 -9.20 -6.99
C MET A 152 -6.05 -9.17 -8.44
N GLU A 153 -6.60 -8.23 -9.21
CA GLU A 153 -6.02 -7.89 -10.51
C GLU A 153 -4.55 -7.47 -10.33
N HIS A 154 -3.65 -8.06 -11.11
CA HIS A 154 -2.20 -8.01 -10.85
C HIS A 154 -1.65 -6.59 -10.69
N SER A 155 -2.09 -5.64 -11.52
CA SER A 155 -1.67 -4.23 -11.41
C SER A 155 -2.11 -3.59 -10.08
N HIS A 156 -3.31 -3.91 -9.59
CA HIS A 156 -3.80 -3.42 -8.31
C HIS A 156 -3.09 -4.09 -7.13
N GLN A 157 -2.76 -5.38 -7.26
CA GLN A 157 -2.00 -6.16 -6.29
C GLN A 157 -0.60 -5.58 -6.08
N LEU A 158 0.13 -5.33 -7.17
CA LEU A 158 1.47 -4.76 -7.14
C LEU A 158 1.50 -3.41 -6.44
N VAL A 159 0.56 -2.52 -6.75
CA VAL A 159 0.50 -1.21 -6.09
C VAL A 159 0.12 -1.33 -4.62
N LEU A 160 -0.80 -2.23 -4.26
CA LEU A 160 -1.12 -2.44 -2.85
C LEU A 160 0.08 -2.98 -2.07
N ALA A 161 0.82 -3.94 -2.64
CA ALA A 161 2.06 -4.44 -2.06
C ALA A 161 3.09 -3.32 -1.86
N ALA A 162 3.33 -2.51 -2.90
CA ALA A 162 4.24 -1.38 -2.82
C ALA A 162 3.84 -0.39 -1.72
N ILE A 163 2.54 -0.08 -1.59
CA ILE A 163 2.05 0.77 -0.50
C ILE A 163 2.39 0.17 0.88
N LEU A 164 2.21 -1.14 1.08
CA LEU A 164 2.58 -1.79 2.33
C LEU A 164 4.09 -1.72 2.57
N SER A 165 4.92 -2.03 1.58
CA SER A 165 6.38 -1.92 1.67
C SER A 165 6.82 -0.52 2.05
N ILE A 166 6.25 0.50 1.41
CA ILE A 166 6.58 1.91 1.66
C ILE A 166 6.24 2.29 3.10
N ILE A 167 5.06 1.90 3.60
CA ILE A 167 4.67 2.17 4.99
C ILE A 167 5.62 1.47 5.98
N LEU A 168 5.91 0.17 5.76
CA LEU A 168 6.81 -0.60 6.63
C LEU A 168 8.21 0.02 6.66
N TYR A 169 8.74 0.37 5.48
CA TYR A 169 10.05 1.00 5.35
C TYR A 169 10.12 2.34 6.09
N VAL A 170 9.13 3.22 5.90
CA VAL A 170 9.16 4.53 6.54
C VAL A 170 9.00 4.43 8.05
N ARG A 171 8.13 3.54 8.55
CA ARG A 171 8.00 3.30 10.00
C ARG A 171 9.28 2.76 10.62
N TYR A 172 10.01 1.91 9.92
CA TYR A 172 11.31 1.42 10.40
C TYR A 172 12.34 2.54 10.60
N LEU A 173 12.27 3.60 9.79
CA LEU A 173 13.20 4.73 9.86
C LEU A 173 12.86 5.75 10.96
N THR A 174 11.69 5.67 11.60
CA THR A 174 11.16 6.69 12.54
C THR A 174 10.96 6.17 13.95
#